data_AF-A0A7K1DXE9-F1
#
_entry.id   AF-A0A7K1DXE9-F1
#
_cell.length_a   1.000
_cell.length_b   1.000
_cell.length_c   1.000
_cell.angle_alpha   90.00
_cell.angle_beta   90.00
_cell.angle_gamma   90.00
#
_symmetry.space_group_name_H-M   'P 1'
#
loop_
_entity.id
_entity.type
_entity.pdbx_description
1 polymer ?
#
loop_
_entity_poly.entity_id
_entity_poly.type
_entity_poly.pdbx_seq_one_letter_code
_entity_poly.pdbx_strand_id
1 'polypeptide(L)'
;ESVNNASRLIFCSGKIYHDLVAERAKTGETSTAIVRLELLYPLPIEEMLAEANKHPNANLLWVQDEPANQGPWSHVALRTSEQHGGKGFGSRILRRVSRRATASPATGNHHLHEDEQKALMLEAFTR
;
A
#
# COMPACT_ATOMS: atom_id res chain seq x y z
N GLU A 1 -8.80 -1.63 -15.24
CA GLU A 1 -10.25 -1.65 -14.94
C GLU A 1 -10.48 -1.31 -13.47
N SER A 2 -11.52 -0.54 -13.17
CA SER A 2 -11.92 -0.19 -11.81
C SER A 2 -12.62 -1.38 -11.15
N VAL A 3 -12.06 -1.90 -10.06
CA VAL A 3 -12.69 -2.98 -9.29
C VAL A 3 -13.79 -2.37 -8.42
N ASN A 4 -15.04 -2.80 -8.59
CA ASN A 4 -16.15 -2.36 -7.75
C ASN A 4 -16.25 -3.25 -6.50
N ASN A 5 -16.46 -2.66 -5.33
CA ASN A 5 -16.61 -3.37 -4.05
C ASN A 5 -15.50 -4.42 -3.77
N ALA A 6 -14.24 -3.99 -3.89
CA ALA A 6 -13.07 -4.84 -3.66
C ALA A 6 -13.04 -5.45 -2.23
N SER A 7 -12.46 -6.64 -2.10
CA SER A 7 -12.17 -7.27 -0.80
C SER A 7 -10.84 -6.81 -0.20
N ARG A 8 -9.99 -6.17 -1.01
CA ARG A 8 -8.73 -5.55 -0.61
C ARG A 8 -8.55 -4.23 -1.35
N LEU A 9 -8.13 -3.20 -0.63
CA LEU A 9 -7.79 -1.89 -1.18
C LEU A 9 -6.33 -1.58 -0.86
N ILE A 10 -5.50 -1.45 -1.90
CA ILE A 10 -4.09 -1.10 -1.79
C ILE A 10 -3.93 0.38 -2.10
N PHE A 11 -3.42 1.14 -1.15
CA PHE A 11 -2.85 2.47 -1.36
C PHE A 11 -1.35 2.35 -1.60
N CYS A 12 -0.83 3.11 -2.57
CA CYS A 12 0.60 3.18 -2.84
C CYS A 12 0.97 4.53 -3.47
N SER A 13 2.25 4.77 -3.69
CA SER A 13 2.74 5.97 -4.41
C SER A 13 3.94 5.62 -5.28
N GLY A 14 4.15 6.38 -6.36
CA GLY A 14 5.27 6.17 -7.28
C GLY A 14 5.19 4.89 -8.13
N LYS A 15 6.37 4.38 -8.51
CA LYS A 15 6.51 3.31 -9.53
C LYS A 15 5.85 1.98 -9.14
N ILE A 16 5.77 1.69 -7.84
CA ILE A 16 5.25 0.41 -7.32
C ILE A 16 3.81 0.14 -7.77
N TYR A 17 3.06 1.19 -8.10
CA TYR A 17 1.74 1.07 -8.72
C TYR A 17 1.77 0.19 -9.98
N HIS A 18 2.76 0.37 -10.85
CA HIS A 18 2.86 -0.38 -12.09
C HIS A 18 3.18 -1.84 -11.82
N ASP A 19 4.06 -2.13 -10.87
CA ASP A 19 4.39 -3.49 -10.45
C ASP A 19 3.14 -4.21 -9.89
N LEU A 20 2.37 -3.52 -9.05
CA LEU A 20 1.12 -4.04 -8.48
C LEU A 20 0.06 -4.32 -9.56
N VAL A 21 -0.10 -3.41 -10.53
CA VAL A 21 -1.04 -3.61 -11.64
C VAL A 21 -0.61 -4.77 -12.53
N ALA A 22 0.69 -4.90 -12.79
CA ALA A 22 1.25 -6.01 -13.57
C ALA A 22 1.06 -7.35 -12.85
N GLU A 23 1.32 -7.42 -11.54
CA GLU A 23 1.12 -8.65 -10.78
C GLU A 23 -0.37 -9.02 -10.68
N ARG A 24 -1.26 -8.04 -10.48
CA ARG A 24 -2.72 -8.28 -10.52
C ARG A 24 -3.16 -8.86 -11.86
N ALA A 25 -2.67 -8.32 -12.97
CA ALA A 25 -2.98 -8.82 -14.31
C ALA A 25 -2.42 -10.22 -14.55
N LYS A 26 -1.17 -10.47 -14.13
CA LYS A 26 -0.50 -11.78 -14.23
C LYS A 26 -1.20 -12.87 -13.43
N THR A 27 -1.72 -12.54 -12.25
CA THR A 27 -2.42 -13.51 -11.37
C THR A 27 -3.91 -13.63 -11.67
N GLY A 28 -4.47 -12.78 -12.53
CA GLY A 28 -5.90 -12.74 -12.81
C GLY A 28 -6.74 -12.34 -11.59
N GLU A 29 -6.16 -11.60 -10.64
CA GLU A 29 -6.85 -11.19 -9.43
C GLU A 29 -7.84 -10.05 -9.74
N THR A 30 -9.10 -10.23 -9.34
CA THR A 30 -10.21 -9.33 -9.70
C THR A 30 -10.85 -8.60 -8.52
N SER A 31 -10.42 -8.86 -7.28
CA SER A 31 -11.05 -8.34 -6.06
C SER A 31 -10.17 -7.35 -5.28
N THR A 32 -9.03 -6.94 -5.85
CA THR A 32 -8.10 -5.96 -5.29
C THR A 32 -8.15 -4.67 -6.10
N ALA A 33 -8.59 -3.60 -5.45
CA ALA A 33 -8.47 -2.24 -5.96
C ALA A 33 -7.08 -1.68 -5.60
N ILE A 34 -6.46 -0.96 -6.53
CA ILE A 34 -5.14 -0.32 -6.34
C ILE A 34 -5.31 1.16 -6.60
N VAL A 35 -4.97 1.98 -5.62
CA VAL A 35 -5.13 3.44 -5.61
C VAL A 35 -3.77 4.08 -5.41
N ARG A 36 -3.40 4.97 -6.33
CA ARG A 36 -2.14 5.71 -6.28
C ARG A 36 -2.37 7.07 -5.64
N LEU A 37 -1.56 7.40 -4.63
CA LEU A 37 -1.46 8.73 -4.05
C LEU A 37 -0.36 9.50 -4.78
N GLU A 38 -0.74 10.50 -5.57
CA GLU A 38 0.20 11.42 -6.23
C GLU A 38 0.73 12.50 -5.27
N LEU A 39 -0.10 12.91 -4.30
CA LEU A 39 0.24 13.92 -3.32
C LEU A 39 0.45 13.27 -1.96
N LEU A 40 1.69 13.33 -1.46
CA LEU A 40 2.05 12.83 -0.12
C LEU A 40 2.04 13.93 0.95
N TYR A 41 2.19 15.21 0.54
CA TYR A 41 2.13 16.34 1.45
C TYR A 41 1.53 17.58 0.78
N PRO A 42 0.49 18.20 1.38
CA PRO A 42 -0.28 17.70 2.53
C PRO A 42 -1.03 16.39 2.19
N LEU A 43 -1.10 15.45 3.14
CA LEU A 43 -1.73 14.14 2.90
C LEU A 43 -3.25 14.30 2.65
N PRO A 44 -3.79 13.84 1.51
CA PRO A 44 -5.20 14.01 1.13
C PRO A 44 -6.10 12.98 1.82
N ILE A 45 -6.16 13.02 3.15
CA ILE A 45 -6.84 11.98 3.96
C ILE A 45 -8.35 11.89 3.66
N GLU A 46 -9.00 13.00 3.33
CA GLU A 46 -10.43 13.00 3.00
C GLU A 46 -10.71 12.23 1.71
N GLU A 47 -9.84 12.36 0.71
CA GLU A 47 -9.93 11.61 -0.55
C GLU A 47 -9.62 10.13 -0.32
N MET A 48 -8.61 9.81 0.49
CA MET A 48 -8.30 8.43 0.90
C MET A 48 -9.50 7.77 1.58
N LEU A 49 -10.15 8.48 2.49
CA LEU A 49 -11.37 8.04 3.18
C LEU A 49 -12.53 7.83 2.21
N ALA A 50 -12.77 8.78 1.32
CA ALA A 50 -13.83 8.69 0.32
C ALA A 50 -13.62 7.47 -0.59
N GLU A 51 -12.39 7.21 -1.01
CA GLU A 51 -12.05 6.03 -1.81
C GLU A 51 -12.22 4.73 -1.02
N ALA A 52 -11.76 4.68 0.23
CA ALA A 52 -11.96 3.53 1.11
C ALA A 52 -13.45 3.22 1.36
N ASN A 53 -14.31 4.24 1.36
CA ASN A 53 -15.75 4.06 1.57
C ASN A 53 -16.47 3.48 0.35
N LYS A 54 -15.88 3.52 -0.85
CA LYS A 54 -16.37 2.76 -2.02
C LYS A 54 -16.19 1.24 -1.87
N HIS A 55 -15.37 0.82 -0.91
CA HIS A 55 -15.04 -0.57 -0.61
C HIS A 55 -15.20 -0.86 0.89
N PRO A 56 -16.43 -0.86 1.43
CA PRO A 56 -16.67 -0.89 2.88
C PRO A 56 -16.09 -2.13 3.57
N ASN A 57 -16.06 -3.27 2.88
CA ASN A 57 -15.57 -4.55 3.42
C ASN A 57 -14.10 -4.83 3.07
N ALA A 58 -13.39 -3.89 2.45
CA ALA A 58 -12.01 -4.11 2.05
C ALA A 58 -11.04 -4.07 3.23
N ASN A 59 -10.10 -5.02 3.24
CA ASN A 59 -8.86 -4.89 4.00
C ASN A 59 -7.99 -3.78 3.38
N LEU A 60 -7.54 -2.84 4.20
CA LEU A 60 -6.78 -1.68 3.73
C LEU A 60 -5.28 -1.93 3.85
N LEU A 61 -4.54 -1.80 2.76
CA LEU A 61 -3.09 -1.92 2.73
C LEU A 61 -2.42 -0.62 2.28
N TRP A 62 -1.28 -0.30 2.87
CA TRP A 62 -0.29 0.61 2.29
C TRP A 62 0.87 -0.22 1.74
N VAL A 63 1.09 -0.18 0.43
CA VAL A 63 2.21 -0.88 -0.22
C VAL A 63 3.25 0.13 -0.68
N GLN A 64 4.51 -0.12 -0.29
CA GLN A 64 5.65 0.66 -0.75
C GLN A 64 6.85 -0.28 -0.92
N ASP A 65 7.78 0.04 -1.82
CA ASP A 65 8.97 -0.77 -2.01
C ASP A 65 10.13 -0.30 -1.12
N GLU A 66 10.03 0.86 -0.49
CA GLU A 66 10.97 1.32 0.52
C GLU A 66 10.92 0.45 1.81
N PRO A 67 12.06 0.32 2.52
CA PRO A 67 12.12 -0.26 3.86
C PRO A 67 11.08 0.34 4.82
N ALA A 68 10.63 -0.45 5.80
CA ALA A 68 9.58 -0.08 6.77
C ALA A 68 9.83 1.22 7.54
N ASN A 69 11.11 1.55 7.78
CA ASN A 69 11.57 2.75 8.47
C ASN A 69 11.86 3.92 7.50
N GLN A 70 11.55 3.75 6.21
CA GLN A 70 11.78 4.71 5.13
C GLN A 70 10.48 4.91 4.36
N GLY A 71 10.55 5.74 3.31
CA GLY A 71 9.39 6.06 2.49
C GLY A 71 8.28 6.76 3.27
N PRO A 72 7.06 6.82 2.71
CA PRO A 72 5.97 7.61 3.28
C PRO A 72 5.28 6.94 4.47
N TRP A 73 5.53 5.66 4.75
CA TRP A 73 4.77 4.88 5.74
C TRP A 73 4.66 5.57 7.10
N SER A 74 5.75 6.10 7.67
CA SER A 74 5.71 6.74 8.99
C SER A 74 4.78 7.96 9.02
N HIS A 75 4.81 8.78 7.96
CA HIS A 75 3.92 9.92 7.79
C HIS A 75 2.46 9.48 7.61
N VAL A 76 2.22 8.53 6.70
CA VAL A 76 0.87 8.01 6.40
C VAL A 76 0.27 7.37 7.65
N ALA A 77 0.98 6.45 8.30
CA ALA A 77 0.51 5.73 9.48
C ALA A 77 0.16 6.68 10.63
N LEU A 78 0.97 7.71 10.88
CA LEU A 78 0.68 8.70 11.92
C LEU A 78 -0.59 9.49 11.61
N ARG A 79 -0.76 9.90 10.35
CA ARG A 79 -1.90 10.72 9.91
C ARG A 79 -3.20 9.93 9.75
N THR A 80 -3.12 8.63 9.55
CA THR A 80 -4.28 7.73 9.44
C THR A 80 -4.58 6.97 10.72
N SER A 81 -3.80 7.14 11.79
CA SER A 81 -4.06 6.48 13.08
C SER A 81 -4.94 7.35 13.98
N GLU A 82 -6.14 6.88 14.32
CA GLU A 82 -7.02 7.54 15.29
C GLU A 82 -6.37 7.63 16.67
N GLN A 83 -5.60 6.59 17.06
CA GLN A 83 -4.88 6.54 18.34
C GLN A 83 -3.82 7.64 18.50
N HIS A 84 -3.38 8.23 17.38
CA HIS A 84 -2.38 9.30 17.36
C HIS A 84 -2.96 10.64 16.87
N GLY A 85 -4.29 10.81 16.91
CA GLY A 85 -4.96 12.07 16.52
C GLY A 85 -5.12 12.27 15.01
N GLY A 86 -4.86 11.25 14.21
CA GLY A 86 -5.18 11.20 12.78
C GLY A 86 -6.68 10.98 12.52
N LYS A 87 -7.11 11.01 11.24
CA LYS A 87 -8.54 10.85 10.90
C LYS A 87 -9.04 9.40 10.88
N GLY A 88 -8.15 8.41 10.91
CA GLY A 88 -8.58 7.00 10.88
C GLY A 88 -9.13 6.53 9.53
N PHE A 89 -9.62 5.28 9.54
CA PHE A 89 -10.52 4.72 8.54
C PHE A 89 -11.75 4.09 9.20
N GLY A 90 -12.23 4.70 10.29
CA GLY A 90 -13.19 4.10 11.21
C GLY A 90 -12.56 2.91 11.93
N SER A 91 -13.28 1.79 12.03
CA SER A 91 -12.77 0.57 12.67
C SER A 91 -11.72 -0.20 11.85
N ARG A 92 -11.42 0.22 10.62
CA ARG A 92 -10.48 -0.45 9.72
C ARG A 92 -9.06 0.05 9.95
N ILE A 93 -8.10 -0.89 10.01
CA ILE A 93 -6.68 -0.59 10.19
C ILE A 93 -5.99 -0.60 8.82
N LEU A 94 -5.23 0.46 8.52
CA LEU A 94 -4.35 0.50 7.36
C LEU A 94 -3.07 -0.29 7.67
N ARG A 95 -2.89 -1.46 7.05
CA ARG A 95 -1.71 -2.32 7.28
C ARG A 95 -0.59 -2.05 6.27
N ARG A 96 0.65 -1.93 6.74
CA ARG A 96 1.82 -1.83 5.85
C ARG A 96 2.17 -3.17 5.20
N VAL A 97 2.57 -3.10 3.93
CA VAL A 97 3.34 -4.11 3.21
C VAL A 97 4.55 -3.40 2.59
N SER A 98 5.74 -3.70 3.06
CA SER A 98 6.98 -3.11 2.53
C SER A 98 8.20 -3.95 2.89
N ARG A 99 9.36 -3.63 2.29
CA ARG A 99 10.64 -4.26 2.69
C ARG A 99 10.88 -4.09 4.20
N ARG A 100 11.62 -5.03 4.80
CA ARG A 100 12.00 -4.93 6.22
C ARG A 100 12.75 -3.64 6.51
N ALA A 101 12.71 -3.17 7.75
CA ALA A 101 13.50 -1.99 8.14
C ALA A 101 15.00 -2.26 7.92
N THR A 102 15.68 -1.32 7.29
CA THR A 102 17.13 -1.39 7.02
C THR A 102 17.77 -0.02 7.13
N ALA A 103 19.07 0.02 7.43
CA ALA A 103 19.85 1.24 7.43
C ALA A 103 20.09 1.76 6.00
N SER A 104 20.40 0.86 5.06
CA SER A 104 20.53 1.18 3.64
C SER A 104 19.15 1.27 2.96
N PRO A 105 18.95 2.16 1.97
CA PRO A 105 17.72 2.21 1.18
C PRO A 105 17.41 0.94 0.38
N ALA A 106 18.45 0.22 -0.04
CA ALA A 106 18.33 -1.03 -0.78
C ALA A 106 19.53 -1.95 -0.53
N THR A 107 19.35 -3.23 -0.85
CA THR A 107 20.47 -4.17 -1.01
C THR A 107 21.33 -3.77 -2.22
N GLY A 108 22.66 -3.92 -2.09
CA GLY A 108 23.59 -3.75 -3.20
C GLY A 108 23.68 -4.98 -4.13
N ASN A 109 23.05 -6.09 -3.77
CA ASN A 109 23.01 -7.30 -4.58
C ASN A 109 21.70 -7.34 -5.39
N HIS A 110 21.84 -7.40 -6.72
CA HIS A 110 20.71 -7.41 -7.65
C HIS A 110 19.76 -8.60 -7.45
N HIS A 111 20.28 -9.82 -7.29
CA HIS A 111 19.43 -11.01 -7.11
C HIS A 111 18.58 -10.90 -5.83
N LEU A 112 19.20 -10.43 -4.74
CA LEU A 112 18.47 -10.22 -3.49
C LEU A 112 17.40 -9.12 -3.65
N HIS A 113 17.67 -8.08 -4.44
CA HIS A 113 16.68 -7.03 -4.71
C HIS A 113 15.45 -7.60 -5.43
N GLU A 114 15.66 -8.44 -6.44
CA GLU A 114 14.58 -9.12 -7.16
C GLU A 114 13.77 -10.03 -6.25
N ASP A 115 14.43 -10.78 -5.37
CA ASP A 115 13.74 -11.68 -4.44
C ASP A 115 12.93 -10.91 -3.39
N GLU A 116 13.45 -9.79 -2.88
CA GLU A 116 12.68 -8.88 -2.03
C GLU A 116 11.46 -8.30 -2.77
N GLN A 117 11.61 -7.96 -4.06
CA GLN A 117 10.49 -7.47 -4.88
C GLN A 117 9.42 -8.55 -5.07
N LYS A 118 9.81 -9.79 -5.37
CA LYS A 118 8.87 -10.93 -5.51
C LYS A 118 8.14 -11.20 -4.18
N ALA A 119 8.86 -11.18 -3.07
CA ALA A 119 8.27 -11.37 -1.74
C ALA A 119 7.27 -10.25 -1.40
N LEU A 120 7.59 -9.00 -1.74
CA LEU A 120 6.70 -7.85 -1.57
C LEU A 120 5.40 -8.02 -2.37
N MET A 121 5.51 -8.42 -3.64
CA MET A 121 4.34 -8.68 -4.49
C MET A 121 3.49 -9.83 -3.95
N LEU A 122 4.14 -10.92 -3.52
CA LEU A 122 3.44 -12.06 -2.91
C LEU A 122 2.67 -11.62 -1.65
N GLU A 123 3.29 -10.85 -0.76
CA GLU A 123 2.61 -10.37 0.47
C GLU A 123 1.44 -9.43 0.15
N ALA A 124 1.58 -8.59 -0.88
CA ALA A 124 0.53 -7.66 -1.30
C ALA A 124 -0.76 -8.37 -1.79
N PHE A 125 -0.65 -9.59 -2.32
CA PHE A 125 -1.79 -10.36 -2.87
C PHE A 125 -2.16 -11.62 -2.07
N THR A 126 -1.33 -12.08 -1.12
CA THR A 126 -1.66 -13.22 -0.25
C THR A 126 -2.80 -12.86 0.71
N ARG A 127 -3.74 -13.79 0.91
CA ARG A 127 -4.92 -13.62 1.78
C ARG A 127 -4.69 -14.16 3.17
#